data_AF-A0A1S3ZI44-F1
#
_entry.id   AF-A0A1S3ZI44-F1
#
_cell.length_a   1.000
_cell.length_b   1.000
_cell.length_c   1.000
_cell.angle_alpha   90.00
_cell.angle_beta   90.00
_cell.angle_gamma   90.00
#
_symmetry.space_group_name_H-M   'P 1'
#
loop_
_entity.id
_entity.type
_entity.pdbx_description
1 polymer ?
#
loop_
_entity_poly.entity_id
_entity_poly.type
_entity_poly.pdbx_seq_one_letter_code
_entity_poly.pdbx_strand_id
1 'polypeptide(L)'
;MSVAVEMSETTVERDNDAEPLLDSIDRKEDLLTTTVEEDSSSSNKIGPHGNKYSISLVRCFGVDLTPDNIAIAMVYFVQGILGLSDLAVSFYLKDNLHLDPAETAVISGFSSFPWLIKPLYGFVSDSFPLFGYRRRSYLVLSGLLGALSWFFMATFVDSKYGAAFCILIGSLSVAFSDVVVDSMVVERARGESQSMSGSLQSLCWGSSAFGGIVSSYFSGFLVDSYGVRSVFGVTALLPLITSAVSVLVKEEPVHGPARGLSLGNGFFESSKSSIFQLWGAVKQPNVLLPTLFIFLFQATPQSGSAMFYFITNKLGFTPEFLGRIKLVTSVASLIGVALYNSFLKKVPLRKIFLVTAIIGSALGMTQVLLVTGLNRQFGISDEWFSIGDSLILSVLGQAFFMPVLVLAARICPLGMEATFFATLMSIANGGSTLGGLLGAGLTQMFGVTKDRFDNLALLIIVCNLSSLLPLPLLRLLPQDVPDSEENTGIEMISS
;
A
#
# COMPACT_ATOMS: atom_id res chain seq x y z
N MET A 1 35.70 28.05 56.49
CA MET A 1 35.35 28.49 57.85
C MET A 1 34.02 29.23 57.79
N SER A 2 33.12 29.18 58.78
CA SER A 2 32.89 28.25 59.90
C SER A 2 31.65 28.71 60.68
N VAL A 3 30.84 27.79 61.24
CA VAL A 3 29.85 27.98 62.35
C VAL A 3 28.70 29.00 62.05
N ALA A 4 27.40 28.67 61.99
CA ALA A 4 26.46 27.92 62.87
C ALA A 4 25.86 28.76 64.03
N VAL A 5 24.73 28.30 64.63
CA VAL A 5 24.06 28.81 65.89
C VAL A 5 23.29 30.16 65.72
N GLU A 6 22.07 30.43 66.25
CA GLU A 6 21.06 29.64 67.02
C GLU A 6 19.59 30.21 66.95
N MET A 7 18.68 29.55 67.71
CA MET A 7 17.33 29.85 68.29
C MET A 7 16.78 31.31 68.34
N SER A 8 15.46 31.59 68.53
CA SER A 8 14.48 31.01 69.49
C SER A 8 12.98 31.18 69.10
N GLU A 9 12.12 30.27 69.61
CA GLU A 9 10.91 30.43 70.49
C GLU A 9 9.93 31.62 70.32
N THR A 10 8.62 31.60 70.67
CA THR A 10 7.56 30.64 71.14
C THR A 10 6.16 31.32 70.84
N THR A 11 4.91 31.03 71.29
CA THR A 11 4.13 30.17 72.26
C THR A 11 2.62 30.34 71.88
N VAL A 12 1.54 29.64 72.32
CA VAL A 12 1.23 28.39 73.07
C VAL A 12 -0.26 27.99 72.80
N GLU A 13 -0.62 26.68 72.79
CA GLU A 13 -1.99 26.07 72.96
C GLU A 13 -3.15 26.47 71.98
N ARG A 14 -4.30 25.75 71.84
CA ARG A 14 -5.02 24.70 72.62
C ARG A 14 -6.09 24.01 71.71
N ASP A 15 -6.64 22.79 71.87
CA ASP A 15 -6.27 21.48 72.46
C ASP A 15 -7.43 20.46 72.16
N ASN A 16 -7.31 19.19 72.60
CA ASN A 16 -8.32 18.10 72.65
C ASN A 16 -8.71 17.33 71.36
N ASP A 17 -7.93 16.28 71.06
CA ASP A 17 -8.30 14.85 71.10
C ASP A 17 -9.70 14.34 70.67
N ALA A 18 -9.72 13.38 69.72
CA ALA A 18 -10.46 12.10 69.82
C ALA A 18 -10.02 11.09 68.73
N GLU A 19 -9.13 10.14 69.08
CA GLU A 19 -8.79 8.91 68.33
C GLU A 19 -9.46 7.68 69.04
N PRO A 20 -9.20 6.37 68.78
CA PRO A 20 -8.23 5.72 67.86
C PRO A 20 -8.77 4.48 67.08
N LEU A 21 -7.84 3.77 66.42
CA LEU A 21 -7.68 2.29 66.29
C LEU A 21 -7.86 1.63 64.89
N LEU A 22 -6.69 1.19 64.36
CA LEU A 22 -6.33 -0.17 63.89
C LEU A 22 -7.16 -0.87 62.78
N ASP A 23 -6.64 -1.83 62.02
CA ASP A 23 -5.31 -2.27 61.54
C ASP A 23 -5.55 -3.54 60.68
N SER A 24 -4.53 -4.08 60.01
CA SER A 24 -4.52 -5.40 59.34
C SER A 24 -5.37 -5.52 58.05
N ILE A 25 -5.12 -6.44 57.10
CA ILE A 25 -3.90 -6.99 56.49
C ILE A 25 -4.36 -7.77 55.23
N ASP A 26 -3.57 -7.75 54.15
CA ASP A 26 -3.52 -8.74 53.05
C ASP A 26 -4.79 -9.56 52.68
N ARG A 27 -5.40 -9.30 51.49
CA ARG A 27 -5.36 -10.32 50.41
C ARG A 27 -5.85 -9.96 49.00
N LYS A 28 -5.14 -10.64 48.09
CA LYS A 28 -5.35 -11.03 46.69
C LYS A 28 -6.76 -11.52 46.27
N GLU A 29 -6.92 -11.54 44.94
CA GLU A 29 -7.71 -12.48 44.09
C GLU A 29 -9.24 -12.33 43.95
N ASP A 30 -9.60 -11.85 42.75
CA ASP A 30 -10.58 -12.41 41.80
C ASP A 30 -12.11 -12.39 42.00
N LEU A 31 -12.74 -12.50 40.82
CA LEU A 31 -14.07 -13.04 40.52
C LEU A 31 -15.30 -12.10 40.49
N LEU A 32 -15.58 -11.66 39.26
CA LEU A 32 -16.89 -11.86 38.58
C LEU A 32 -18.12 -12.11 39.48
N THR A 33 -18.99 -11.10 39.60
CA THR A 33 -20.39 -11.31 39.94
C THR A 33 -21.30 -10.48 39.03
N THR A 34 -22.07 -11.18 38.21
CA THR A 34 -23.29 -10.64 37.60
C THR A 34 -24.34 -10.49 38.69
N THR A 35 -25.05 -9.37 38.72
CA THR A 35 -26.34 -9.25 39.41
C THR A 35 -27.41 -8.75 38.43
N VAL A 36 -28.63 -9.21 38.66
CA VAL A 36 -29.85 -8.94 37.88
C VAL A 36 -30.93 -8.53 38.88
N GLU A 37 -31.98 -7.87 38.40
CA GLU A 37 -33.09 -7.30 39.19
C GLU A 37 -32.67 -6.12 40.11
N GLU A 38 -33.57 -5.21 40.49
CA GLU A 38 -35.04 -5.26 40.45
C GLU A 38 -35.68 -3.95 39.96
N ASP A 39 -36.95 -4.01 39.54
CA ASP A 39 -37.71 -2.89 38.97
C ASP A 39 -38.12 -1.81 40.00
N SER A 40 -38.26 -0.57 39.54
CA SER A 40 -39.19 0.38 40.17
C SER A 40 -39.94 1.20 39.12
N SER A 41 -41.26 0.99 39.03
CA SER A 41 -42.09 1.54 37.96
C SER A 41 -42.73 2.87 38.34
N SER A 42 -42.68 3.86 37.45
CA SER A 42 -43.71 4.91 37.37
C SER A 42 -44.00 5.24 35.91
N SER A 43 -45.26 5.55 35.59
CA SER A 43 -45.78 5.57 34.22
C SER A 43 -46.35 6.92 33.84
N ASN A 44 -46.08 7.39 32.61
CA ASN A 44 -47.17 7.69 31.65
C ASN A 44 -46.72 8.06 30.21
N LYS A 45 -47.61 7.74 29.25
CA LYS A 45 -47.81 8.38 27.92
C LYS A 45 -46.74 8.23 26.83
N ILE A 46 -46.73 7.01 26.27
CA ILE A 46 -46.88 6.68 24.83
C ILE A 46 -46.68 7.83 23.82
N GLY A 47 -45.73 7.64 22.90
CA GLY A 47 -45.71 8.22 21.56
C GLY A 47 -45.03 7.26 20.57
N PRO A 48 -45.67 6.85 19.44
CA PRO A 48 -45.12 5.81 18.58
C PRO A 48 -44.11 6.37 17.57
N HIS A 49 -42.82 6.12 17.77
CA HIS A 49 -41.81 6.48 16.77
C HIS A 49 -40.79 5.37 16.52
N GLY A 50 -40.82 4.83 15.30
CA GLY A 50 -39.73 4.13 14.61
C GLY A 50 -39.00 3.06 15.41
N ASN A 51 -39.37 1.79 15.20
CA ASN A 51 -38.55 0.64 15.60
C ASN A 51 -37.18 0.72 14.91
N LYS A 52 -36.18 1.31 15.57
CA LYS A 52 -34.79 1.32 15.10
C LYS A 52 -34.28 -0.10 15.18
N TYR A 53 -34.28 -0.78 14.04
CA TYR A 53 -33.53 -2.03 13.85
C TYR A 53 -32.05 -1.74 14.12
N SER A 54 -31.64 -1.97 15.37
CA SER A 54 -30.24 -1.99 15.77
C SER A 54 -29.62 -3.24 15.19
N ILE A 55 -29.23 -3.16 13.92
CA ILE A 55 -28.38 -4.16 13.28
C ILE A 55 -27.13 -4.25 14.15
N SER A 56 -26.91 -5.40 14.78
CA SER A 56 -25.74 -5.66 15.62
C SER A 56 -24.49 -5.35 14.80
N LEU A 57 -23.80 -4.26 15.16
CA LEU A 57 -22.73 -3.71 14.36
C LEU A 57 -21.51 -4.64 14.46
N VAL A 58 -21.37 -5.53 13.48
CA VAL A 58 -20.28 -6.50 13.43
C VAL A 58 -18.98 -5.71 13.28
N ARG A 59 -18.04 -5.92 14.21
CA ARG A 59 -16.73 -5.28 14.19
C ARG A 59 -15.73 -6.11 13.41
N CYS A 60 -15.00 -5.47 12.51
CA CYS A 60 -13.94 -6.09 11.72
C CYS A 60 -12.65 -5.27 11.91
N PHE A 61 -11.55 -5.92 12.31
CA PHE A 61 -10.29 -5.24 12.70
C PHE A 61 -10.44 -4.11 13.75
N GLY A 62 -11.48 -4.19 14.60
CA GLY A 62 -11.84 -3.17 15.58
C GLY A 62 -12.70 -2.02 15.03
N VAL A 63 -12.90 -1.95 13.71
CA VAL A 63 -13.72 -0.95 13.02
C VAL A 63 -15.19 -1.38 13.01
N ASP A 64 -16.10 -0.45 13.29
CA ASP A 64 -17.54 -0.65 13.08
C ASP A 64 -17.87 -0.64 11.58
N LEU A 65 -18.51 -1.72 11.08
CA LEU A 65 -18.88 -1.90 9.67
C LEU A 65 -20.05 -0.99 9.23
N THR A 66 -19.79 0.31 9.16
CA THR A 66 -20.68 1.29 8.52
C THR A 66 -20.70 1.09 7.00
N PRO A 67 -21.75 1.53 6.27
CA PRO A 67 -21.80 1.42 4.80
C PRO A 67 -20.61 2.07 4.07
N ASP A 68 -20.07 3.16 4.63
CA ASP A 68 -18.89 3.84 4.08
C ASP A 68 -17.61 3.00 4.28
N ASN A 69 -17.44 2.43 5.49
CA ASN A 69 -16.29 1.57 5.80
C ASN A 69 -16.33 0.27 4.98
N ILE A 70 -17.53 -0.27 4.74
CA ILE A 70 -17.75 -1.40 3.81
C ILE A 70 -17.36 -1.00 2.38
N ALA A 71 -17.78 0.17 1.90
CA ALA A 71 -17.43 0.63 0.56
C ALA A 71 -15.90 0.79 0.40
N ILE A 72 -15.23 1.43 1.36
CA ILE A 72 -13.76 1.58 1.40
C ILE A 72 -13.08 0.20 1.35
N ALA A 73 -13.44 -0.71 2.26
CA ALA A 73 -12.87 -2.06 2.32
C ALA A 73 -13.08 -2.85 1.02
N MET A 74 -14.27 -2.73 0.41
CA MET A 74 -14.57 -3.40 -0.86
C MET A 74 -13.77 -2.84 -2.04
N VAL A 75 -13.43 -1.54 -2.08
CA VAL A 75 -12.56 -1.02 -3.14
C VAL A 75 -11.11 -1.50 -2.97
N TYR A 76 -10.57 -1.51 -1.74
CA TYR A 76 -9.25 -2.12 -1.51
C TYR A 76 -9.25 -3.63 -1.83
N PHE A 77 -10.33 -4.36 -1.53
CA PHE A 77 -10.48 -5.75 -1.97
C PHE A 77 -10.47 -5.87 -3.51
N VAL A 78 -11.17 -4.99 -4.23
CA VAL A 78 -11.14 -4.94 -5.71
C VAL A 78 -9.74 -4.66 -6.23
N GLN A 79 -8.98 -3.74 -5.63
CA GLN A 79 -7.57 -3.52 -5.99
C GLN A 79 -6.74 -4.81 -5.88
N GLY A 80 -6.87 -5.53 -4.76
CA GLY A 80 -6.13 -6.79 -4.54
C GLY A 80 -6.52 -7.89 -5.52
N ILE A 81 -7.82 -8.10 -5.74
CA ILE A 81 -8.30 -9.17 -6.63
C ILE A 81 -8.11 -8.85 -8.12
N LEU A 82 -7.90 -7.59 -8.51
CA LEU A 82 -7.52 -7.21 -9.88
C LEU A 82 -6.15 -7.77 -10.32
N GLY A 83 -5.29 -8.21 -9.39
CA GLY A 83 -4.06 -8.95 -9.73
C GLY A 83 -4.30 -10.30 -10.44
N LEU A 84 -5.56 -10.76 -10.49
CA LEU A 84 -6.00 -11.94 -11.26
C LEU A 84 -5.61 -11.82 -12.73
N SER A 85 -5.72 -10.60 -13.28
CA SER A 85 -5.39 -10.30 -14.68
C SER A 85 -3.89 -10.28 -14.97
N ASP A 86 -3.01 -10.03 -13.99
CA ASP A 86 -1.58 -9.82 -14.25
C ASP A 86 -0.92 -11.01 -14.97
N LEU A 87 -1.28 -12.22 -14.55
CA LEU A 87 -0.79 -13.45 -15.17
C LEU A 87 -1.37 -13.62 -16.58
N ALA A 88 -2.66 -13.31 -16.75
CA ALA A 88 -3.31 -13.32 -18.06
C ALA A 88 -2.73 -12.27 -19.02
N VAL A 89 -2.39 -11.07 -18.55
CA VAL A 89 -1.67 -10.03 -19.33
C VAL A 89 -0.28 -10.54 -19.73
N SER A 90 0.47 -11.12 -18.79
CA SER A 90 1.81 -11.65 -19.05
C SER A 90 1.81 -12.73 -20.13
N PHE A 91 0.87 -13.68 -20.05
CA PHE A 91 0.68 -14.71 -21.08
C PHE A 91 0.08 -14.14 -22.38
N TYR A 92 -0.81 -13.15 -22.35
CA TYR A 92 -1.41 -12.56 -23.55
C TYR A 92 -0.36 -11.80 -24.39
N LEU A 93 0.46 -10.96 -23.74
CA LEU A 93 1.56 -10.24 -24.40
C LEU A 93 2.59 -11.20 -25.01
N LYS A 94 2.83 -12.34 -24.35
CA LYS A 94 3.78 -13.38 -24.77
C LYS A 94 3.24 -14.31 -25.87
N ASP A 95 2.10 -14.95 -25.64
CA ASP A 95 1.63 -16.09 -26.44
C ASP A 95 0.53 -15.75 -27.44
N ASN A 96 -0.20 -14.64 -27.26
CA ASN A 96 -1.15 -14.15 -28.27
C ASN A 96 -0.57 -13.05 -29.16
N LEU A 97 0.29 -12.19 -28.61
CA LEU A 97 0.95 -11.11 -29.36
C LEU A 97 2.41 -11.41 -29.76
N HIS A 98 2.97 -12.53 -29.31
CA HIS A 98 4.31 -13.03 -29.69
C HIS A 98 5.47 -12.04 -29.49
N LEU A 99 5.32 -11.12 -28.54
CA LEU A 99 6.29 -10.06 -28.25
C LEU A 99 7.58 -10.63 -27.64
N ASP A 100 8.63 -9.81 -27.61
CA ASP A 100 9.85 -10.11 -26.86
C ASP A 100 9.77 -9.64 -25.39
N PRO A 101 10.65 -10.15 -24.49
CA PRO A 101 10.64 -9.75 -23.08
C PRO A 101 10.89 -8.25 -22.86
N ALA A 102 11.68 -7.62 -23.74
CA ALA A 102 11.92 -6.18 -23.72
C ALA A 102 10.67 -5.38 -24.16
N GLU A 103 10.00 -5.77 -25.26
CA GLU A 103 8.74 -5.14 -25.69
C GLU A 103 7.66 -5.27 -24.62
N THR A 104 7.56 -6.45 -23.98
CA THR A 104 6.63 -6.72 -22.88
C THR A 104 6.85 -5.75 -21.72
N ALA A 105 8.10 -5.56 -21.29
CA ALA A 105 8.44 -4.62 -20.23
C ALA A 105 8.20 -3.15 -20.62
N VAL A 106 8.39 -2.78 -21.89
CA VAL A 106 8.04 -1.43 -22.39
C VAL A 106 6.53 -1.18 -22.36
N ILE A 107 5.70 -2.15 -22.76
CA ILE A 107 4.24 -2.03 -22.68
C ILE A 107 3.77 -1.93 -21.22
N SER A 108 4.30 -2.76 -20.33
CA SER A 108 3.97 -2.68 -18.89
C SER A 108 4.42 -1.34 -18.29
N GLY A 109 5.65 -0.88 -18.58
CA GLY A 109 6.16 0.40 -18.10
C GLY A 109 5.35 1.60 -18.58
N PHE A 110 4.93 1.61 -19.85
CA PHE A 110 4.01 2.62 -20.37
C PHE A 110 2.64 2.54 -19.68
N SER A 111 2.11 1.34 -19.44
CA SER A 111 0.83 1.12 -18.76
C SER A 111 0.86 1.57 -17.29
N SER A 112 2.02 1.63 -16.65
CA SER A 112 2.20 2.17 -15.29
C SER A 112 2.13 3.70 -15.21
N PHE A 113 2.16 4.43 -16.33
CA PHE A 113 2.19 5.90 -16.35
C PHE A 113 1.11 6.61 -15.49
N PRO A 114 -0.15 6.14 -15.38
CA PRO A 114 -1.15 6.75 -14.50
C PRO A 114 -0.73 6.82 -13.03
N TRP A 115 0.04 5.83 -12.56
CA TRP A 115 0.52 5.75 -11.18
C TRP A 115 1.60 6.79 -10.85
N LEU A 116 2.17 7.48 -11.85
CA LEU A 116 3.16 8.55 -11.68
C LEU A 116 2.51 9.92 -11.44
N ILE A 117 1.19 10.06 -11.69
CA ILE A 117 0.46 11.33 -11.63
C ILE A 117 -0.74 11.30 -10.67
N LYS A 118 -0.73 10.44 -9.64
CA LYS A 118 -1.77 10.36 -8.61
C LYS A 118 -2.22 11.71 -8.04
N PRO A 119 -1.32 12.68 -7.74
CA PRO A 119 -1.74 13.98 -7.19
C PRO A 119 -2.69 14.76 -8.10
N LEU A 120 -2.64 14.53 -9.43
CA LEU A 120 -3.55 15.15 -10.39
C LEU A 120 -4.98 14.57 -10.27
N TYR A 121 -5.13 13.29 -9.92
CA TYR A 121 -6.45 12.67 -9.72
C TYR A 121 -7.11 13.15 -8.42
N GLY A 122 -6.34 13.25 -7.34
CA GLY A 122 -6.79 13.84 -6.07
C GLY A 122 -7.29 15.27 -6.31
N PHE A 123 -6.42 16.11 -6.87
CA PHE A 123 -6.73 17.48 -7.30
C PHE A 123 -8.02 17.58 -8.13
N VAL A 124 -8.20 16.72 -9.15
CA VAL A 124 -9.40 16.73 -10.00
C VAL A 124 -10.65 16.37 -9.19
N SER A 125 -10.58 15.35 -8.35
CA SER A 125 -11.72 14.91 -7.52
C SER A 125 -12.11 15.93 -6.44
N ASP A 126 -11.13 16.63 -5.86
CA ASP A 126 -11.36 17.73 -4.91
C ASP A 126 -11.98 18.97 -5.59
N SER A 127 -11.55 19.25 -6.82
CA SER A 127 -11.86 20.49 -7.53
C SER A 127 -13.19 20.49 -8.27
N PHE A 128 -13.58 19.36 -8.87
CA PHE A 128 -14.68 19.31 -9.82
C PHE A 128 -15.78 18.34 -9.36
N PRO A 129 -16.74 18.76 -8.53
CA PRO A 129 -17.83 17.89 -8.09
C PRO A 129 -18.72 17.48 -9.28
N LEU A 130 -18.54 16.26 -9.77
CA LEU A 130 -19.33 15.68 -10.86
C LEU A 130 -20.72 15.27 -10.35
N PHE A 131 -21.77 15.75 -11.02
CA PHE A 131 -23.18 15.53 -10.63
C PHE A 131 -23.50 15.94 -9.18
N GLY A 132 -22.72 16.87 -8.59
CA GLY A 132 -22.88 17.33 -7.21
C GLY A 132 -22.05 16.59 -6.16
N TYR A 133 -21.23 15.60 -6.57
CA TYR A 133 -20.43 14.74 -5.70
C TYR A 133 -18.94 14.78 -6.08
N ARG A 134 -18.04 14.82 -5.09
CA ARG A 134 -16.57 14.82 -5.24
C ARG A 134 -15.93 13.43 -5.16
N ARG A 135 -16.54 12.47 -4.45
CA ARG A 135 -16.02 11.10 -4.29
C ARG A 135 -16.83 10.09 -5.09
N ARG A 136 -18.14 10.02 -4.81
CA ARG A 136 -19.04 8.98 -5.35
C ARG A 136 -19.06 8.91 -6.88
N SER A 137 -19.25 10.04 -7.56
CA SER A 137 -19.33 10.08 -9.02
C SER A 137 -18.04 9.63 -9.71
N TYR A 138 -16.88 9.88 -9.09
CA TYR A 138 -15.59 9.43 -9.63
C TYR A 138 -15.41 7.92 -9.49
N LEU A 139 -15.80 7.32 -8.36
CA LEU A 139 -15.76 5.87 -8.17
C LEU A 139 -16.72 5.11 -9.11
N VAL A 140 -17.88 5.70 -9.44
CA VAL A 140 -18.76 5.15 -10.50
C VAL A 140 -18.01 5.15 -11.83
N LEU A 141 -17.48 6.30 -12.25
CA LEU A 141 -16.86 6.49 -13.57
C LEU A 141 -15.59 5.67 -13.73
N SER A 142 -14.74 5.59 -12.71
CA SER A 142 -13.52 4.79 -12.75
C SER A 142 -13.84 3.29 -12.83
N GLY A 143 -14.77 2.78 -12.02
CA GLY A 143 -15.17 1.37 -12.09
C GLY A 143 -15.76 1.00 -13.46
N LEU A 144 -16.58 1.86 -14.07
CA LEU A 144 -17.11 1.65 -15.42
C LEU A 144 -16.01 1.69 -16.50
N LEU A 145 -15.03 2.60 -16.37
CA LEU A 145 -13.90 2.71 -17.29
C LEU A 145 -12.99 1.47 -17.23
N GLY A 146 -12.72 0.96 -16.02
CA GLY A 146 -11.96 -0.26 -15.80
C GLY A 146 -12.66 -1.49 -16.34
N ALA A 147 -13.98 -1.61 -16.10
CA ALA A 147 -14.80 -2.68 -16.65
C ALA A 147 -14.79 -2.69 -18.18
N LEU A 148 -14.96 -1.52 -18.82
CA LEU A 148 -14.92 -1.38 -20.27
C LEU A 148 -13.54 -1.75 -20.86
N SER A 149 -12.46 -1.34 -20.21
CA SER A 149 -11.08 -1.71 -20.57
C SER A 149 -10.87 -3.23 -20.60
N TRP A 150 -11.23 -3.92 -19.51
CA TRP A 150 -11.05 -5.37 -19.43
C TRP A 150 -12.03 -6.13 -20.33
N PHE A 151 -13.24 -5.61 -20.54
CA PHE A 151 -14.18 -6.13 -21.52
C PHE A 151 -13.62 -6.06 -22.95
N PHE A 152 -13.00 -4.94 -23.34
CA PHE A 152 -12.32 -4.83 -24.64
C PHE A 152 -11.13 -5.80 -24.76
N MET A 153 -10.30 -5.96 -23.71
CA MET A 153 -9.25 -6.98 -23.66
C MET A 153 -9.78 -8.41 -23.83
N ALA A 154 -10.99 -8.71 -23.34
CA ALA A 154 -11.62 -10.02 -23.50
C ALA A 154 -12.18 -10.27 -24.92
N THR A 155 -12.49 -9.22 -25.68
CA THR A 155 -13.36 -9.31 -26.88
C THR A 155 -12.69 -8.84 -28.17
N PHE A 156 -12.30 -7.56 -28.26
CA PHE A 156 -11.95 -6.89 -29.53
C PHE A 156 -10.45 -6.55 -29.68
N VAL A 157 -9.65 -6.74 -28.63
CA VAL A 157 -8.21 -6.45 -28.68
C VAL A 157 -7.46 -7.64 -29.25
N ASP A 158 -6.89 -7.45 -30.45
CA ASP A 158 -5.99 -8.41 -31.11
C ASP A 158 -4.61 -7.80 -31.47
N SER A 159 -4.33 -6.53 -31.13
CA SER A 159 -3.09 -5.83 -31.50
C SER A 159 -2.31 -5.30 -30.30
N LYS A 160 -0.97 -5.19 -30.44
CA LYS A 160 -0.09 -4.70 -29.37
C LYS A 160 -0.39 -3.28 -28.91
N TYR A 161 -0.83 -2.41 -29.82
CA TYR A 161 -1.25 -1.05 -29.48
C TYR A 161 -2.62 -1.01 -28.81
N GLY A 162 -3.57 -1.86 -29.25
CA GLY A 162 -4.87 -2.01 -28.57
C GLY A 162 -4.72 -2.54 -27.15
N ALA A 163 -3.82 -3.50 -26.94
CA ALA A 163 -3.50 -4.04 -25.62
C ALA A 163 -2.84 -3.00 -24.72
N ALA A 164 -1.78 -2.32 -25.19
CA ALA A 164 -1.14 -1.25 -24.43
C ALA A 164 -2.12 -0.11 -24.08
N PHE A 165 -3.03 0.26 -24.98
CA PHE A 165 -4.05 1.26 -24.72
C PHE A 165 -5.08 0.79 -23.67
N CYS A 166 -5.60 -0.45 -23.78
CA CYS A 166 -6.57 -0.94 -22.80
C CYS A 166 -5.92 -1.11 -21.42
N ILE A 167 -4.74 -1.73 -21.32
CA ILE A 167 -4.04 -1.89 -20.03
C ILE A 167 -3.74 -0.52 -19.40
N LEU A 168 -3.37 0.51 -20.20
CA LEU A 168 -3.24 1.90 -19.73
C LEU A 168 -4.57 2.46 -19.18
N ILE A 169 -5.70 2.25 -19.86
CA ILE A 169 -7.02 2.72 -19.41
C ILE A 169 -7.51 1.99 -18.15
N GLY A 170 -7.27 0.67 -18.05
CA GLY A 170 -7.53 -0.11 -16.85
C GLY A 170 -6.70 0.37 -15.67
N SER A 171 -5.39 0.58 -15.89
CA SER A 171 -4.43 1.15 -14.93
C SER A 171 -4.83 2.55 -14.46
N LEU A 172 -5.26 3.43 -15.38
CA LEU A 172 -5.84 4.74 -15.07
C LEU A 172 -7.09 4.63 -14.19
N SER A 173 -7.97 3.67 -14.47
CA SER A 173 -9.17 3.44 -13.67
C SER A 173 -8.84 3.04 -12.23
N VAL A 174 -7.83 2.18 -12.03
CA VAL A 174 -7.39 1.75 -10.70
C VAL A 174 -6.70 2.89 -9.98
N ALA A 175 -5.73 3.56 -10.62
CA ALA A 175 -4.99 4.68 -10.04
C ALA A 175 -5.88 5.87 -9.67
N PHE A 176 -6.99 6.12 -10.39
CA PHE A 176 -7.97 7.14 -10.01
C PHE A 176 -8.82 6.67 -8.82
N SER A 177 -9.35 5.44 -8.85
CA SER A 177 -10.17 4.88 -7.77
C SER A 177 -9.43 4.87 -6.43
N ASP A 178 -8.16 4.46 -6.49
CA ASP A 178 -7.21 4.39 -5.39
C ASP A 178 -7.04 5.75 -4.68
N VAL A 179 -6.72 6.82 -5.41
CA VAL A 179 -6.54 8.16 -4.82
C VAL A 179 -7.83 8.71 -4.21
N VAL A 180 -9.00 8.41 -4.80
CA VAL A 180 -10.29 8.82 -4.24
C VAL A 180 -10.59 8.09 -2.92
N VAL A 181 -10.25 6.80 -2.80
CA VAL A 181 -10.45 6.03 -1.56
C VAL A 181 -9.40 6.35 -0.49
N ASP A 182 -8.12 6.53 -0.85
CA ASP A 182 -7.09 7.05 0.06
C ASP A 182 -7.53 8.39 0.70
N SER A 183 -8.13 9.28 -0.10
CA SER A 183 -8.69 10.55 0.39
C SER A 183 -9.84 10.33 1.38
N MET A 184 -10.75 9.40 1.10
CA MET A 184 -11.86 9.06 2.01
C MET A 184 -11.37 8.42 3.33
N VAL A 185 -10.31 7.61 3.29
CA VAL A 185 -9.67 7.06 4.50
C VAL A 185 -9.11 8.17 5.38
N VAL A 186 -8.43 9.16 4.78
CA VAL A 186 -7.88 10.29 5.54
C VAL A 186 -8.97 11.25 6.04
N GLU A 187 -10.04 11.47 5.28
CA GLU A 187 -11.22 12.22 5.73
C GLU A 187 -11.86 11.58 6.97
N ARG A 188 -11.95 10.24 7.02
CA ARG A 188 -12.48 9.51 8.19
C ARG A 188 -11.51 9.47 9.36
N ALA A 189 -10.21 9.25 9.10
CA ALA A 189 -9.18 9.23 10.13
C ALA A 189 -9.08 10.54 10.93
N ARG A 190 -9.36 11.70 10.30
CA ARG A 190 -9.29 13.03 10.93
C ARG A 190 -10.38 13.33 11.96
N GLY A 191 -11.49 12.58 11.97
CA GLY A 191 -12.59 12.75 12.93
C GLY A 191 -12.55 11.78 14.12
N GLU A 192 -11.54 10.90 14.17
CA GLU A 192 -11.54 9.70 14.98
C GLU A 192 -10.30 9.59 15.88
N SER A 193 -10.35 8.66 16.84
CA SER A 193 -9.19 8.36 17.68
C SER A 193 -8.03 7.74 16.87
N GLN A 194 -6.78 7.99 17.30
CA GLN A 194 -5.58 7.49 16.59
C GLN A 194 -5.54 5.96 16.49
N SER A 195 -6.14 5.23 17.45
CA SER A 195 -6.34 3.79 17.38
C SER A 195 -7.37 3.38 16.33
N MET A 196 -8.50 4.09 16.21
CA MET A 196 -9.50 3.87 15.15
C MET A 196 -8.94 4.18 13.76
N SER A 197 -8.14 5.25 13.62
CA SER A 197 -7.40 5.58 12.40
C SER A 197 -6.48 4.42 11.96
N GLY A 198 -5.68 3.87 12.89
CA GLY A 198 -4.85 2.69 12.63
C GLY A 198 -5.66 1.43 12.29
N SER A 199 -6.79 1.21 12.97
CA SER A 199 -7.72 0.11 12.66
C SER A 199 -8.35 0.24 11.27
N LEU A 200 -8.71 1.45 10.84
CA LEU A 200 -9.24 1.70 9.50
C LEU A 200 -8.18 1.40 8.43
N GLN A 201 -6.94 1.86 8.62
CA GLN A 201 -5.83 1.50 7.72
C GLN A 201 -5.57 -0.02 7.70
N SER A 202 -5.64 -0.70 8.86
CA SER A 202 -5.49 -2.15 8.95
C SER A 202 -6.59 -2.89 8.17
N LEU A 203 -7.85 -2.43 8.25
CA LEU A 203 -8.97 -2.97 7.46
C LEU A 203 -8.73 -2.79 5.94
N CYS A 204 -8.21 -1.63 5.52
CA CYS A 204 -7.91 -1.32 4.12
C CYS A 204 -6.83 -2.25 3.54
N TRP A 205 -5.64 -2.25 4.15
CA TRP A 205 -4.52 -3.09 3.70
C TRP A 205 -4.82 -4.58 3.86
N GLY A 206 -5.57 -4.99 4.90
CA GLY A 206 -6.04 -6.36 5.09
C GLY A 206 -7.01 -6.82 3.99
N SER A 207 -7.92 -5.95 3.56
CA SER A 207 -8.87 -6.24 2.47
C SER A 207 -8.14 -6.39 1.13
N SER A 208 -7.16 -5.53 0.84
CA SER A 208 -6.30 -5.65 -0.34
C SER A 208 -5.45 -6.92 -0.32
N ALA A 209 -4.82 -7.25 0.82
CA ALA A 209 -4.06 -8.50 0.97
C ALA A 209 -4.93 -9.75 0.78
N PHE A 210 -6.17 -9.75 1.31
CA PHE A 210 -7.11 -10.85 1.09
C PHE A 210 -7.50 -10.98 -0.39
N GLY A 211 -7.80 -9.85 -1.06
CA GLY A 211 -8.05 -9.83 -2.51
C GLY A 211 -6.86 -10.38 -3.32
N GLY A 212 -5.63 -10.01 -2.95
CA GLY A 212 -4.40 -10.48 -3.58
C GLY A 212 -4.13 -11.98 -3.41
N ILE A 213 -4.49 -12.55 -2.26
CA ILE A 213 -4.42 -14.00 -2.02
C ILE A 213 -5.45 -14.75 -2.88
N VAL A 214 -6.69 -14.26 -2.94
CA VAL A 214 -7.75 -14.83 -3.80
C VAL A 214 -7.36 -14.76 -5.28
N SER A 215 -6.87 -13.61 -5.73
CA SER A 215 -6.29 -13.39 -7.06
C SER A 215 -5.18 -14.41 -7.36
N SER A 216 -4.23 -14.57 -6.45
CA SER A 216 -3.08 -15.45 -6.65
C SER A 216 -3.49 -16.93 -6.73
N TYR A 217 -4.44 -17.36 -5.88
CA TYR A 217 -5.00 -18.72 -5.91
C TYR A 217 -5.67 -19.05 -7.25
N PHE A 218 -6.57 -18.17 -7.74
CA PHE A 218 -7.36 -18.46 -8.93
C PHE A 218 -6.69 -18.09 -10.26
N SER A 219 -5.72 -17.16 -10.27
CA SER A 219 -5.14 -16.63 -11.53
C SER A 219 -4.52 -17.71 -12.41
N GLY A 220 -3.71 -18.61 -11.84
CA GLY A 220 -3.09 -19.70 -12.59
C GLY A 220 -4.12 -20.67 -13.16
N PHE A 221 -5.02 -21.17 -12.31
CA PHE A 221 -6.07 -22.09 -12.70
C PHE A 221 -6.98 -21.54 -13.81
N LEU A 222 -7.40 -20.26 -13.71
CA LEU A 222 -8.30 -19.68 -14.71
C LEU A 222 -7.60 -19.41 -16.05
N VAL A 223 -6.32 -19.01 -16.05
CA VAL A 223 -5.54 -18.91 -17.29
C VAL A 223 -5.36 -20.28 -17.95
N ASP A 224 -5.05 -21.31 -17.16
CA ASP A 224 -4.78 -22.67 -17.64
C ASP A 224 -6.04 -23.36 -18.20
N SER A 225 -7.15 -23.32 -17.44
CA SER A 225 -8.40 -24.03 -17.78
C SER A 225 -9.34 -23.28 -18.72
N TYR A 226 -9.32 -21.94 -18.74
CA TYR A 226 -10.28 -21.13 -19.50
C TYR A 226 -9.62 -20.12 -20.46
N GLY A 227 -8.30 -19.96 -20.42
CA GLY A 227 -7.57 -19.04 -21.29
C GLY A 227 -7.67 -17.56 -20.89
N VAL A 228 -6.69 -16.78 -21.34
CA VAL A 228 -6.50 -15.38 -20.93
C VAL A 228 -7.69 -14.45 -21.22
N ARG A 229 -8.42 -14.64 -22.34
CA ARG A 229 -9.61 -13.81 -22.65
C ARG A 229 -10.74 -14.01 -21.64
N SER A 230 -10.95 -15.25 -21.19
CA SER A 230 -11.94 -15.57 -20.16
C SER A 230 -11.58 -14.92 -18.83
N VAL A 231 -10.28 -14.89 -18.48
CA VAL A 231 -9.79 -14.17 -17.29
C VAL A 231 -10.08 -12.67 -17.42
N PHE A 232 -9.79 -12.03 -18.56
CA PHE A 232 -10.14 -10.62 -18.77
C PHE A 232 -11.66 -10.37 -18.66
N GLY A 233 -12.49 -11.30 -19.14
CA GLY A 233 -13.94 -11.25 -18.98
C GLY A 233 -14.41 -11.30 -17.52
N VAL A 234 -13.79 -12.15 -16.69
CA VAL A 234 -14.02 -12.20 -15.24
C VAL A 234 -13.50 -10.92 -14.57
N THR A 235 -12.29 -10.48 -14.91
CA THR A 235 -11.70 -9.23 -14.40
C THR A 235 -12.59 -8.02 -14.70
N ALA A 236 -13.26 -7.97 -15.86
CA ALA A 236 -14.17 -6.87 -16.22
C ALA A 236 -15.35 -6.68 -15.24
N LEU A 237 -15.74 -7.73 -14.50
CA LEU A 237 -16.78 -7.65 -13.48
C LEU A 237 -16.27 -7.04 -12.16
N LEU A 238 -14.96 -7.08 -11.89
CA LEU A 238 -14.40 -6.64 -10.61
C LEU A 238 -14.47 -5.11 -10.42
N PRO A 239 -14.13 -4.25 -11.41
CA PRO A 239 -14.36 -2.81 -11.31
C PRO A 239 -15.84 -2.39 -11.20
N LEU A 240 -16.78 -3.22 -11.68
CA LEU A 240 -18.21 -2.95 -11.47
C LEU A 240 -18.62 -3.05 -9.99
N ILE A 241 -17.88 -3.82 -9.18
CA ILE A 241 -18.05 -3.84 -7.72
C ILE A 241 -17.70 -2.46 -7.14
N THR A 242 -16.61 -1.82 -7.58
CA THR A 242 -16.25 -0.43 -7.20
C THR A 242 -17.38 0.54 -7.55
N SER A 243 -17.92 0.47 -8.77
CA SER A 243 -19.07 1.30 -9.17
C SER A 243 -20.30 1.03 -8.31
N ALA A 244 -20.59 -0.23 -7.97
CA ALA A 244 -21.75 -0.59 -7.14
C ALA A 244 -21.61 -0.12 -5.68
N VAL A 245 -20.47 -0.38 -5.02
CA VAL A 245 -20.28 0.01 -3.61
C VAL A 245 -20.15 1.51 -3.43
N SER A 246 -19.76 2.27 -4.47
CA SER A 246 -19.80 3.74 -4.44
C SER A 246 -21.19 4.31 -4.11
N VAL A 247 -22.27 3.57 -4.39
CA VAL A 247 -23.65 3.97 -4.06
C VAL A 247 -23.91 3.95 -2.55
N LEU A 248 -23.15 3.16 -1.78
CA LEU A 248 -23.22 3.11 -0.32
C LEU A 248 -22.55 4.31 0.35
N VAL A 249 -21.66 5.02 -0.36
CA VAL A 249 -20.90 6.17 0.14
C VAL A 249 -21.85 7.34 0.39
N LYS A 250 -22.02 7.68 1.67
CA LYS A 250 -22.85 8.81 2.14
C LYS A 250 -22.09 10.12 2.03
N GLU A 251 -22.07 10.64 0.81
CA GLU A 251 -21.57 11.97 0.51
C GLU A 251 -22.71 12.99 0.48
N GLU A 252 -22.60 14.10 1.21
CA GLU A 252 -23.57 15.18 1.15
C GLU A 252 -23.43 15.94 -0.17
N PRO A 253 -24.49 16.06 -0.99
CA PRO A 253 -24.39 16.69 -2.31
C PRO A 253 -24.16 18.20 -2.17
N VAL A 254 -23.14 18.71 -2.86
CA VAL A 254 -22.60 20.08 -2.67
C VAL A 254 -23.53 21.13 -3.29
N HIS A 255 -24.61 21.48 -2.58
CA HIS A 255 -25.61 22.48 -2.97
C HIS A 255 -25.15 23.93 -2.75
N GLY A 256 -23.96 24.27 -3.26
CA GLY A 256 -23.55 25.66 -3.45
C GLY A 256 -24.20 26.28 -4.71
N PRO A 257 -24.27 27.62 -4.83
CA PRO A 257 -24.90 28.30 -5.97
C PRO A 257 -24.04 28.21 -7.24
N ALA A 258 -24.02 27.04 -7.89
CA ALA A 258 -23.30 26.75 -9.12
C ALA A 258 -23.95 27.38 -10.38
N ARG A 259 -24.28 28.69 -10.31
CA ARG A 259 -24.77 29.51 -11.43
C ARG A 259 -24.05 30.87 -11.48
N GLY A 260 -22.89 30.88 -12.12
CA GLY A 260 -22.44 32.04 -12.89
C GLY A 260 -21.51 33.06 -12.24
N LEU A 261 -21.06 32.90 -10.99
CA LEU A 261 -20.10 33.83 -10.37
C LEU A 261 -18.80 33.15 -9.92
N SER A 262 -17.67 33.67 -10.40
CA SER A 262 -16.29 33.54 -9.88
C SER A 262 -15.65 32.14 -9.68
N LEU A 263 -16.20 31.05 -10.25
CA LEU A 263 -15.55 29.73 -10.16
C LEU A 263 -14.19 29.63 -10.89
N GLY A 264 -13.89 30.54 -11.83
CA GLY A 264 -12.63 30.51 -12.60
C GLY A 264 -11.40 30.84 -11.76
N ASN A 265 -11.25 32.11 -11.39
CA ASN A 265 -9.96 32.61 -10.87
C ASN A 265 -9.71 32.24 -9.41
N GLY A 266 -10.62 32.57 -8.49
CA GLY A 266 -10.37 32.37 -7.05
C GLY A 266 -10.20 30.90 -6.65
N PHE A 267 -10.93 29.99 -7.31
CA PHE A 267 -10.75 28.55 -7.10
C PHE A 267 -9.43 28.07 -7.72
N PHE A 268 -9.11 28.46 -8.95
CA PHE A 268 -7.83 28.12 -9.59
C PHE A 268 -6.63 28.68 -8.81
N GLU A 269 -6.74 29.85 -8.19
CA GLU A 269 -5.71 30.42 -7.30
C GLU A 269 -5.56 29.62 -6.00
N SER A 270 -6.66 29.21 -5.36
CA SER A 270 -6.62 28.31 -4.20
C SER A 270 -5.95 26.97 -4.54
N SER A 271 -6.38 26.34 -5.63
CA SER A 271 -5.81 25.09 -6.15
C SER A 271 -4.33 25.21 -6.56
N LYS A 272 -3.96 26.32 -7.21
CA LYS A 272 -2.57 26.67 -7.55
C LYS A 272 -1.73 26.92 -6.30
N SER A 273 -2.31 27.49 -5.24
CA SER A 273 -1.66 27.63 -3.93
C SER A 273 -1.38 26.27 -3.31
N SER A 274 -2.33 25.33 -3.32
CA SER A 274 -2.10 23.95 -2.84
C SER A 274 -1.00 23.23 -3.63
N ILE A 275 -0.98 23.35 -4.97
CA ILE A 275 0.12 22.82 -5.81
C ILE A 275 1.47 23.49 -5.46
N PHE A 276 1.48 24.80 -5.22
CA PHE A 276 2.71 25.54 -4.87
C PHE A 276 3.21 25.20 -3.45
N GLN A 277 2.31 24.96 -2.49
CA GLN A 277 2.63 24.47 -1.15
C GLN A 277 3.20 23.05 -1.20
N LEU A 278 2.57 22.15 -1.96
CA LEU A 278 3.07 20.79 -2.21
C LEU A 278 4.46 20.82 -2.84
N TRP A 279 4.67 21.64 -3.88
CA TRP A 279 5.98 21.81 -4.54
C TRP A 279 7.03 22.45 -3.62
N GLY A 280 6.61 23.37 -2.74
CA GLY A 280 7.45 23.94 -1.69
C GLY A 280 7.89 22.89 -0.66
N ALA A 281 6.98 22.03 -0.21
CA ALA A 281 7.27 20.94 0.71
C ALA A 281 8.18 19.87 0.08
N VAL A 282 7.89 19.44 -1.15
CA VAL A 282 8.73 18.48 -1.91
C VAL A 282 10.15 19.02 -2.16
N LYS A 283 10.32 20.34 -2.23
CA LYS A 283 11.64 20.99 -2.35
C LYS A 283 12.43 21.12 -1.05
N GLN A 284 11.83 20.87 0.12
CA GLN A 284 12.58 20.92 1.38
C GLN A 284 13.64 19.81 1.41
N PRO A 285 14.91 20.07 1.79
CA PRO A 285 15.95 19.03 1.76
C PRO A 285 15.60 17.77 2.55
N ASN A 286 14.92 17.93 3.70
CA ASN A 286 14.46 16.84 4.57
C ASN A 286 13.47 15.88 3.86
N VAL A 287 12.79 16.36 2.82
CA VAL A 287 11.86 15.60 1.97
C VAL A 287 12.56 15.12 0.70
N LEU A 288 13.24 16.04 0.01
CA LEU A 288 13.82 15.81 -1.31
C LEU A 288 14.91 14.74 -1.29
N LEU A 289 15.78 14.74 -0.26
CA LEU A 289 16.92 13.82 -0.21
C LEU A 289 16.47 12.36 0.06
N PRO A 290 15.56 12.08 1.02
CA PRO A 290 15.01 10.73 1.18
C PRO A 290 14.14 10.28 -0.01
N THR A 291 13.36 11.19 -0.59
CA THR A 291 12.53 10.91 -1.78
C THR A 291 13.40 10.54 -2.99
N LEU A 292 14.50 11.27 -3.21
CA LEU A 292 15.48 10.97 -4.25
C LEU A 292 16.17 9.62 -4.02
N PHE A 293 16.49 9.27 -2.77
CA PHE A 293 17.03 7.95 -2.43
C PHE A 293 16.04 6.83 -2.79
N ILE A 294 14.76 6.96 -2.39
CA ILE A 294 13.70 5.98 -2.73
C ILE A 294 13.56 5.85 -4.25
N PHE A 295 13.51 6.97 -4.98
CA PHE A 295 13.43 6.99 -6.44
C PHE A 295 14.61 6.25 -7.09
N LEU A 296 15.85 6.59 -6.70
CA LEU A 296 17.06 5.99 -7.26
C LEU A 296 17.20 4.50 -6.90
N PHE A 297 16.68 4.07 -5.75
CA PHE A 297 16.64 2.66 -5.39
C PHE A 297 15.64 1.89 -6.25
N GLN A 298 14.42 2.40 -6.40
CA GLN A 298 13.38 1.77 -7.24
C GLN A 298 13.72 1.81 -8.73
N ALA A 299 14.50 2.81 -9.18
CA ALA A 299 14.99 2.94 -10.55
C ALA A 299 16.16 1.99 -10.92
N THR A 300 16.50 1.03 -10.06
CA THR A 300 17.51 0.01 -10.36
C THR A 300 16.97 -0.98 -11.43
N PRO A 301 17.76 -1.31 -12.48
CA PRO A 301 17.37 -2.24 -13.54
C PRO A 301 16.84 -3.60 -13.06
N GLN A 302 15.77 -4.09 -13.67
CA GLN A 302 15.09 -5.35 -13.29
C GLN A 302 15.00 -6.34 -14.45
N SER A 303 15.30 -7.61 -14.21
CA SER A 303 15.28 -8.71 -15.20
C SER A 303 13.94 -9.46 -15.32
N GLY A 304 12.88 -8.98 -14.67
CA GLY A 304 11.65 -9.74 -14.40
C GLY A 304 10.95 -10.31 -15.64
N SER A 305 10.84 -9.55 -16.74
CA SER A 305 10.23 -10.06 -17.98
C SER A 305 11.09 -11.13 -18.64
N ALA A 306 12.42 -10.94 -18.71
CA ALA A 306 13.34 -11.93 -19.26
C ALA A 306 13.30 -13.24 -18.46
N MET A 307 13.17 -13.15 -17.13
CA MET A 307 13.00 -14.32 -16.25
C MET A 307 11.63 -15.01 -16.45
N PHE A 308 10.53 -14.26 -16.60
CA PHE A 308 9.21 -14.83 -16.90
C PHE A 308 9.22 -15.64 -18.21
N TYR A 309 9.87 -15.14 -19.26
CA TYR A 309 10.00 -15.86 -20.53
C TYR A 309 10.92 -17.09 -20.39
N PHE A 310 11.97 -17.04 -19.56
CA PHE A 310 12.83 -18.21 -19.31
C PHE A 310 12.07 -19.34 -18.61
N ILE A 311 11.36 -19.04 -17.51
CA ILE A 311 10.64 -20.08 -16.75
C ILE A 311 9.47 -20.68 -17.53
N THR A 312 8.86 -19.93 -18.44
CA THR A 312 7.76 -20.42 -19.30
C THR A 312 8.27 -21.14 -20.56
N ASN A 313 9.15 -20.54 -21.36
CA ASN A 313 9.60 -21.14 -22.63
C ASN A 313 10.71 -22.19 -22.49
N LYS A 314 11.59 -22.07 -21.48
CA LYS A 314 12.77 -22.94 -21.33
C LYS A 314 12.69 -23.92 -20.16
N LEU A 315 11.91 -23.61 -19.11
CA LEU A 315 11.57 -24.58 -18.05
C LEU A 315 10.16 -25.19 -18.21
N GLY A 316 9.31 -24.64 -19.07
CA GLY A 316 7.99 -25.21 -19.37
C GLY A 316 6.94 -25.04 -18.26
N PHE A 317 7.12 -24.09 -17.33
CA PHE A 317 6.20 -23.90 -16.21
C PHE A 317 4.79 -23.47 -16.68
N THR A 318 3.77 -24.21 -16.26
CA THR A 318 2.38 -23.95 -16.61
C THR A 318 1.83 -22.69 -15.92
N PRO A 319 0.80 -22.02 -16.48
CA PRO A 319 0.07 -20.97 -15.80
C PRO A 319 -0.41 -21.37 -14.40
N GLU A 320 -0.90 -22.61 -14.23
CA GLU A 320 -1.33 -23.13 -12.93
C GLU A 320 -0.17 -23.13 -11.91
N PHE A 321 1.02 -23.59 -12.31
CA PHE A 321 2.20 -23.60 -11.46
C PHE A 321 2.67 -22.18 -11.09
N LEU A 322 2.63 -21.23 -12.03
CA LEU A 322 2.95 -19.83 -11.75
C LEU A 322 1.92 -19.16 -10.81
N GLY A 323 0.64 -19.56 -10.88
CA GLY A 323 -0.37 -19.19 -9.89
C GLY A 323 -0.06 -19.72 -8.48
N ARG A 324 0.37 -21.00 -8.39
CA ARG A 324 0.83 -21.59 -7.11
C ARG A 324 2.06 -20.84 -6.56
N ILE A 325 3.00 -20.42 -7.39
CA ILE A 325 4.11 -19.53 -6.97
C ILE A 325 3.56 -18.20 -6.44
N LYS A 326 2.67 -17.51 -7.17
CA LYS A 326 2.04 -16.26 -6.71
C LYS A 326 1.33 -16.40 -5.36
N LEU A 327 0.70 -17.54 -5.10
CA LEU A 327 0.05 -17.82 -3.82
C LEU A 327 1.09 -17.92 -2.69
N VAL A 328 2.19 -18.65 -2.92
CA VAL A 328 3.31 -18.76 -1.96
C VAL A 328 3.95 -17.40 -1.70
N THR A 329 4.17 -16.58 -2.74
CA THR A 329 4.74 -15.23 -2.56
C THR A 329 3.79 -14.25 -1.88
N SER A 330 2.47 -14.41 -2.04
CA SER A 330 1.46 -13.64 -1.31
C SER A 330 1.45 -13.97 0.19
N VAL A 331 1.58 -15.24 0.56
CA VAL A 331 1.72 -15.65 1.96
C VAL A 331 3.07 -15.21 2.53
N ALA A 332 4.17 -15.37 1.77
CA ALA A 332 5.50 -14.90 2.13
C ALA A 332 5.57 -13.38 2.35
N SER A 333 4.77 -12.61 1.59
CA SER A 333 4.64 -11.17 1.75
C SER A 333 4.13 -10.79 3.16
N LEU A 334 3.14 -11.53 3.69
CA LEU A 334 2.67 -11.34 5.07
C LEU A 334 3.73 -11.70 6.11
N ILE A 335 4.54 -12.73 5.85
CA ILE A 335 5.69 -13.09 6.70
C ILE A 335 6.73 -11.96 6.70
N GLY A 336 6.97 -11.29 5.57
CA GLY A 336 7.83 -10.10 5.49
C GLY A 336 7.33 -8.93 6.34
N VAL A 337 6.03 -8.66 6.32
CA VAL A 337 5.38 -7.64 7.17
C VAL A 337 5.48 -7.99 8.66
N ALA A 338 5.30 -9.27 9.02
CA ALA A 338 5.46 -9.74 10.40
C ALA A 338 6.92 -9.63 10.88
N LEU A 339 7.88 -10.07 10.05
CA LEU A 339 9.32 -9.96 10.31
C LEU A 339 9.75 -8.49 10.52
N TYR A 340 9.23 -7.57 9.69
CA TYR A 340 9.49 -6.15 9.86
C TYR A 340 8.98 -5.63 11.21
N ASN A 341 7.69 -5.88 11.52
CA ASN A 341 7.07 -5.35 12.74
C ASN A 341 7.67 -5.94 14.03
N SER A 342 8.04 -7.21 14.03
CA SER A 342 8.63 -7.88 15.20
C SER A 342 10.11 -7.51 15.44
N PHE A 343 10.91 -7.37 14.38
CA PHE A 343 12.38 -7.27 14.52
C PHE A 343 12.99 -6.00 13.91
N LEU A 344 12.59 -5.62 12.69
CA LEU A 344 13.24 -4.52 11.97
C LEU A 344 12.73 -3.13 12.38
N LYS A 345 11.51 -3.01 12.92
CA LYS A 345 10.93 -1.72 13.36
C LYS A 345 11.77 -0.97 14.41
N LYS A 346 12.67 -1.67 15.12
CA LYS A 346 13.62 -1.09 16.12
C LYS A 346 15.02 -0.82 15.56
N VAL A 347 15.24 -1.02 14.25
CA VAL A 347 16.54 -0.86 13.59
C VAL A 347 16.54 0.45 12.80
N PRO A 348 17.59 1.29 12.87
CA PRO A 348 17.62 2.55 12.14
C PRO A 348 17.54 2.32 10.62
N LEU A 349 16.76 3.13 9.93
CA LEU A 349 16.35 2.95 8.53
C LEU A 349 17.56 2.74 7.61
N ARG A 350 18.59 3.59 7.74
CA ARG A 350 19.86 3.48 6.99
C ARG A 350 20.51 2.09 7.09
N LYS A 351 20.40 1.43 8.26
CA LYS A 351 20.95 0.08 8.48
C LYS A 351 20.04 -0.99 7.89
N ILE A 352 18.71 -0.82 7.92
CA ILE A 352 17.78 -1.71 7.22
C ILE A 352 18.12 -1.71 5.74
N PHE A 353 18.03 -0.57 5.05
CA PHE A 353 18.28 -0.45 3.62
C PHE A 353 19.65 -1.02 3.20
N LEU A 354 20.70 -0.78 3.98
CA LEU A 354 22.03 -1.37 3.76
C LEU A 354 22.02 -2.90 3.80
N VAL A 355 21.50 -3.48 4.89
CA VAL A 355 21.52 -4.93 5.12
C VAL A 355 20.60 -5.64 4.13
N THR A 356 19.39 -5.12 3.89
CA THR A 356 18.43 -5.71 2.95
C THR A 356 18.91 -5.66 1.51
N ALA A 357 19.65 -4.62 1.10
CA ALA A 357 20.20 -4.54 -0.26
C ALA A 357 21.38 -5.49 -0.48
N ILE A 358 22.28 -5.64 0.51
CA ILE A 358 23.39 -6.60 0.45
C ILE A 358 22.84 -8.04 0.43
N ILE A 359 21.93 -8.36 1.35
CA ILE A 359 21.26 -9.67 1.40
C ILE A 359 20.42 -9.89 0.13
N GLY A 360 19.74 -8.87 -0.38
CA GLY A 360 18.90 -8.96 -1.58
C GLY A 360 19.68 -9.14 -2.88
N SER A 361 20.84 -8.49 -3.03
CA SER A 361 21.74 -8.71 -4.17
C SER A 361 22.39 -10.10 -4.11
N ALA A 362 22.80 -10.56 -2.92
CA ALA A 362 23.34 -11.90 -2.72
C ALA A 362 22.29 -13.00 -2.96
N LEU A 363 21.05 -12.81 -2.48
CA LEU A 363 19.95 -13.74 -2.72
C LEU A 363 19.44 -13.65 -4.15
N GLY A 364 19.29 -12.49 -4.78
CA GLY A 364 18.87 -12.41 -6.19
C GLY A 364 19.87 -13.05 -7.17
N MET A 365 21.10 -13.33 -6.72
CA MET A 365 22.09 -14.11 -7.45
C MET A 365 21.77 -15.62 -7.53
N THR A 366 20.87 -16.17 -6.68
CA THR A 366 20.38 -17.55 -6.78
C THR A 366 19.73 -17.83 -8.14
N GLN A 367 19.10 -16.83 -8.76
CA GLN A 367 18.46 -16.95 -10.06
C GLN A 367 19.46 -17.33 -11.15
N VAL A 368 20.75 -16.98 -10.98
CA VAL A 368 21.84 -17.45 -11.85
C VAL A 368 22.03 -18.96 -11.73
N LEU A 369 21.84 -19.56 -10.56
CA LEU A 369 21.92 -21.02 -10.35
C LEU A 369 20.80 -21.76 -11.10
N LEU A 370 19.59 -21.19 -11.13
CA LEU A 370 18.47 -21.74 -11.91
C LEU A 370 18.69 -21.56 -13.43
N VAL A 371 19.15 -20.38 -13.86
CA VAL A 371 19.39 -20.09 -15.29
C VAL A 371 20.55 -20.91 -15.87
N THR A 372 21.58 -21.19 -15.08
CA THR A 372 22.69 -22.08 -15.45
C THR A 372 22.39 -23.57 -15.26
N GLY A 373 21.32 -23.92 -14.54
CA GLY A 373 20.98 -25.31 -14.21
C GLY A 373 21.85 -25.95 -13.12
N LEU A 374 22.60 -25.15 -12.34
CA LEU A 374 23.40 -25.63 -11.21
C LEU A 374 22.52 -26.25 -10.11
N ASN A 375 21.30 -25.76 -9.91
CA ASN A 375 20.30 -26.36 -9.02
C ASN A 375 20.10 -27.86 -9.30
N ARG A 376 20.04 -28.26 -10.58
CA ARG A 376 19.87 -29.66 -11.00
C ARG A 376 21.13 -30.50 -10.76
N GLN A 377 22.32 -29.89 -10.79
CA GLN A 377 23.57 -30.56 -10.40
C GLN A 377 23.61 -30.84 -8.89
N PHE A 378 22.95 -30.01 -8.08
CA PHE A 378 22.70 -30.26 -6.65
C PHE A 378 21.51 -31.20 -6.39
N GLY A 379 20.88 -31.77 -7.43
CA GLY A 379 19.73 -32.67 -7.31
C GLY A 379 18.40 -31.98 -6.97
N ILE A 380 18.33 -30.65 -7.02
CA ILE A 380 17.11 -29.88 -6.76
C ILE A 380 16.39 -29.64 -8.09
N SER A 381 15.09 -29.95 -8.15
CA SER A 381 14.28 -29.71 -9.36
C SER A 381 14.08 -28.21 -9.61
N ASP A 382 13.79 -27.85 -10.85
CA ASP A 382 13.60 -26.46 -11.26
C ASP A 382 12.38 -25.82 -10.54
N GLU A 383 11.34 -26.61 -10.31
CA GLU A 383 10.10 -26.23 -9.63
C GLU A 383 10.33 -25.91 -8.15
N TRP A 384 10.95 -26.84 -7.40
CA TRP A 384 11.21 -26.66 -5.97
C TRP A 384 12.20 -25.53 -5.70
N PHE A 385 13.21 -25.38 -6.56
CA PHE A 385 14.12 -24.24 -6.50
C PHE A 385 13.36 -22.92 -6.73
N SER A 386 12.53 -22.85 -7.78
CA SER A 386 11.79 -21.62 -8.11
C SER A 386 10.77 -21.21 -7.04
N ILE A 387 10.09 -22.18 -6.39
CA ILE A 387 9.20 -21.90 -5.25
C ILE A 387 10.00 -21.34 -4.06
N GLY A 388 11.09 -22.03 -3.66
CA GLY A 388 11.90 -21.63 -2.51
C GLY A 388 12.55 -20.26 -2.69
N ASP A 389 13.08 -20.00 -3.89
CA ASP A 389 13.67 -18.71 -4.27
C ASP A 389 12.64 -17.58 -4.23
N SER A 390 11.51 -17.77 -4.91
CA SER A 390 10.42 -16.78 -4.96
C SER A 390 9.88 -16.46 -3.57
N LEU A 391 9.74 -17.46 -2.70
CA LEU A 391 9.33 -17.30 -1.30
C LEU A 391 10.32 -16.38 -0.55
N ILE A 392 11.61 -16.73 -0.56
CA ILE A 392 12.66 -16.01 0.17
C ILE A 392 12.78 -14.56 -0.31
N LEU A 393 12.82 -14.35 -1.62
CA LEU A 393 12.88 -13.01 -2.22
C LEU A 393 11.63 -12.17 -1.89
N SER A 394 10.46 -12.78 -1.76
CA SER A 394 9.21 -12.08 -1.41
C SER A 394 9.14 -11.68 0.07
N VAL A 395 9.61 -12.52 1.00
CA VAL A 395 9.75 -12.14 2.43
C VAL A 395 10.65 -10.92 2.54
N LEU A 396 11.81 -10.94 1.86
CA LEU A 396 12.75 -9.82 1.89
C LEU A 396 12.20 -8.57 1.21
N GLY A 397 11.53 -8.72 0.07
CA GLY A 397 10.92 -7.61 -0.68
C GLY A 397 9.88 -6.83 0.13
N GLN A 398 9.03 -7.52 0.90
CA GLN A 398 8.11 -6.83 1.82
C GLN A 398 8.79 -6.27 3.06
N ALA A 399 9.76 -6.99 3.64
CA ALA A 399 10.56 -6.47 4.75
C ALA A 399 11.35 -5.20 4.36
N PHE A 400 11.64 -5.02 3.07
CA PHE A 400 12.22 -3.82 2.47
C PHE A 400 11.18 -2.70 2.18
N PHE A 401 9.98 -3.06 1.70
CA PHE A 401 8.94 -2.09 1.34
C PHE A 401 8.33 -1.37 2.55
N MET A 402 8.14 -2.08 3.67
CA MET A 402 7.60 -1.50 4.91
C MET A 402 8.39 -0.26 5.43
N PRO A 403 9.74 -0.27 5.49
CA PRO A 403 10.55 0.94 5.73
C PRO A 403 10.21 2.15 4.84
N VAL A 404 9.87 1.94 3.57
CA VAL A 404 9.54 3.03 2.63
C VAL A 404 8.21 3.69 3.03
N LEU A 405 7.21 2.89 3.39
CA LEU A 405 5.91 3.40 3.87
C LEU A 405 6.05 4.19 5.18
N VAL A 406 6.81 3.67 6.14
CA VAL A 406 7.06 4.33 7.44
C VAL A 406 7.85 5.63 7.26
N LEU A 407 8.86 5.63 6.39
CA LEU A 407 9.61 6.84 6.04
C LEU A 407 8.72 7.88 5.36
N ALA A 408 7.88 7.46 4.39
CA ALA A 408 6.96 8.35 3.70
C ALA A 408 5.97 9.03 4.67
N ALA A 409 5.41 8.27 5.62
CA ALA A 409 4.54 8.82 6.67
C ALA A 409 5.29 9.82 7.57
N ARG A 410 6.53 9.51 8.00
CA ARG A 410 7.35 10.39 8.85
C ARG A 410 7.70 11.74 8.20
N ILE A 411 7.84 11.80 6.87
CA ILE A 411 8.17 13.05 6.15
C ILE A 411 6.94 13.82 5.65
N CYS A 412 5.72 13.37 5.94
CA CYS A 412 4.48 14.08 5.57
C CYS A 412 4.32 15.38 6.39
N PRO A 413 4.14 16.56 5.76
CA PRO A 413 3.81 17.78 6.47
C PRO A 413 2.34 17.75 6.93
N LEU A 414 2.12 18.12 8.20
CA LEU A 414 0.80 18.18 8.83
C LEU A 414 -0.21 18.95 7.97
N GLY A 415 -1.40 18.37 7.80
CA GLY A 415 -2.50 18.94 7.02
C GLY A 415 -2.51 18.55 5.54
N MET A 416 -1.36 18.24 4.93
CA MET A 416 -1.25 17.79 3.53
C MET A 416 -0.90 16.30 3.36
N GLU A 417 -0.94 15.51 4.44
CA GLU A 417 -0.51 14.09 4.48
C GLU A 417 -0.99 13.25 3.28
N ALA A 418 -2.29 13.26 2.94
CA ALA A 418 -2.84 12.47 1.84
C ALA A 418 -2.21 12.80 0.48
N THR A 419 -2.26 14.07 0.08
CA THR A 419 -1.73 14.55 -1.21
C THR A 419 -0.22 14.33 -1.31
N PHE A 420 0.48 14.51 -0.18
CA PHE A 420 1.93 14.37 -0.11
C PHE A 420 2.37 12.90 -0.13
N PHE A 421 1.71 12.02 0.63
CA PHE A 421 1.92 10.57 0.59
C PHE A 421 1.63 10.02 -0.82
N ALA A 422 0.52 10.42 -1.45
CA ALA A 422 0.23 10.08 -2.84
C ALA A 422 1.31 10.56 -3.82
N THR A 423 1.91 11.74 -3.57
CA THR A 423 3.04 12.26 -4.36
C THR A 423 4.29 11.39 -4.19
N LEU A 424 4.65 11.03 -2.96
CA LEU A 424 5.79 10.13 -2.68
C LEU A 424 5.60 8.76 -3.32
N MET A 425 4.40 8.18 -3.21
CA MET A 425 4.09 6.89 -3.84
C MET A 425 4.12 6.99 -5.37
N SER A 426 3.66 8.10 -5.97
CA SER A 426 3.84 8.34 -7.41
C SER A 426 5.31 8.44 -7.84
N ILE A 427 6.18 9.05 -7.03
CA ILE A 427 7.62 9.11 -7.30
C ILE A 427 8.24 7.71 -7.17
N ALA A 428 7.90 6.93 -6.14
CA ALA A 428 8.37 5.55 -5.98
C ALA A 428 7.93 4.64 -7.15
N ASN A 429 6.68 4.77 -7.61
CA ASN A 429 6.15 4.07 -8.78
C ASN A 429 6.85 4.50 -10.07
N GLY A 430 7.19 5.79 -10.21
CA GLY A 430 8.00 6.31 -11.31
C GLY A 430 9.42 5.75 -11.32
N GLY A 431 10.03 5.60 -10.14
CA GLY A 431 11.30 4.89 -9.98
C GLY A 431 11.18 3.44 -10.46
N SER A 432 10.22 2.67 -9.94
CA SER A 432 10.01 1.27 -10.34
C SER A 432 9.76 1.11 -11.84
N THR A 433 8.97 2.02 -12.42
CA THR A 433 8.71 2.08 -13.87
C THR A 433 10.00 2.32 -14.66
N LEU A 434 10.86 3.25 -14.21
CA LEU A 434 12.17 3.50 -14.82
C LEU A 434 13.12 2.30 -14.67
N GLY A 435 13.12 1.61 -13.53
CA GLY A 435 13.89 0.37 -13.32
C GLY A 435 13.47 -0.75 -14.26
N GLY A 436 12.16 -0.90 -14.51
CA GLY A 436 11.61 -1.82 -15.52
C GLY A 436 12.02 -1.45 -16.95
N LEU A 437 12.00 -0.17 -17.33
CA LEU A 437 12.41 0.30 -18.66
C LEU A 437 13.92 0.20 -18.88
N LEU A 438 14.74 0.49 -17.87
CA LEU A 438 16.19 0.27 -17.92
C LEU A 438 16.52 -1.24 -17.99
N GLY A 439 15.77 -2.07 -17.27
CA GLY A 439 15.81 -3.53 -17.38
C GLY A 439 15.48 -4.04 -18.78
N ALA A 440 14.46 -3.47 -19.43
CA ALA A 440 14.12 -3.75 -20.82
C ALA A 440 15.24 -3.35 -21.79
N GLY A 441 15.86 -2.18 -21.58
CA GLY A 441 17.02 -1.71 -22.34
C GLY A 441 18.23 -2.65 -22.21
N LEU A 442 18.57 -3.07 -20.99
CA LEU A 442 19.62 -4.07 -20.76
C LEU A 442 19.27 -5.42 -21.39
N THR A 443 18.02 -5.87 -21.30
CA THR A 443 17.53 -7.12 -21.93
C THR A 443 17.78 -7.10 -23.44
N GLN A 444 17.48 -5.98 -24.09
CA GLN A 444 17.75 -5.77 -25.52
C GLN A 444 19.25 -5.68 -25.83
N MET A 445 20.04 -4.97 -25.01
CA MET A 445 21.50 -4.85 -25.17
C MET A 445 22.24 -6.20 -25.04
N PHE A 446 21.80 -7.06 -24.11
CA PHE A 446 22.31 -8.43 -23.97
C PHE A 446 21.74 -9.40 -25.03
N GLY A 447 20.85 -8.95 -25.91
CA GLY A 447 20.28 -9.75 -26.99
C GLY A 447 19.36 -10.88 -26.52
N VAL A 448 18.82 -10.80 -25.30
CA VAL A 448 17.93 -11.80 -24.72
C VAL A 448 16.54 -11.65 -25.34
N THR A 449 16.09 -12.71 -26.02
CA THR A 449 14.80 -12.79 -26.71
C THR A 449 13.98 -13.94 -26.14
N LYS A 450 12.71 -14.04 -26.51
CA LYS A 450 11.79 -15.10 -26.09
C LYS A 450 12.29 -16.53 -26.37
N ASP A 451 13.21 -16.67 -27.32
CA ASP A 451 13.81 -17.95 -27.76
C ASP A 451 15.29 -18.11 -27.36
N ARG A 452 15.99 -17.02 -27.02
CA ARG A 452 17.45 -17.03 -26.75
C ARG A 452 17.77 -16.40 -25.40
N PHE A 453 18.34 -17.22 -24.51
CA PHE A 453 18.59 -16.89 -23.11
C PHE A 453 20.06 -16.95 -22.72
N ASP A 454 20.98 -16.98 -23.68
CA ASP A 454 22.40 -17.30 -23.44
C ASP A 454 23.07 -16.26 -22.52
N ASN A 455 22.74 -14.99 -22.69
CA ASN A 455 23.22 -13.88 -21.86
C ASN A 455 22.32 -13.57 -20.65
N LEU A 456 21.27 -14.36 -20.37
CA LEU A 456 20.34 -14.10 -19.26
C LEU A 456 21.05 -14.12 -17.90
N ALA A 457 22.03 -15.02 -17.71
CA ALA A 457 22.85 -15.05 -16.51
C ALA A 457 23.61 -13.72 -16.29
N LEU A 458 24.19 -13.16 -17.36
CA LEU A 458 24.90 -11.87 -17.31
C LEU A 458 23.93 -10.71 -17.04
N LEU A 459 22.75 -10.71 -17.66
CA LEU A 459 21.69 -9.74 -17.41
C LEU A 459 21.27 -9.73 -15.93
N ILE A 460 21.05 -10.91 -15.33
CA ILE A 460 20.68 -11.09 -13.92
C ILE A 460 21.81 -10.61 -13.00
N ILE A 461 23.07 -10.94 -13.31
CA ILE A 461 24.24 -10.46 -12.54
C ILE A 461 24.31 -8.93 -12.57
N VAL A 462 24.18 -8.31 -13.75
CA VAL A 462 24.24 -6.84 -13.89
C VAL A 462 23.08 -6.15 -13.16
N CYS A 463 21.86 -6.67 -13.27
CA CYS A 463 20.72 -6.13 -12.52
C CYS A 463 20.94 -6.23 -11.00
N ASN A 464 21.33 -7.40 -10.49
CA ASN A 464 21.58 -7.59 -9.05
C ASN A 464 22.77 -6.79 -8.51
N LEU A 465 23.82 -6.57 -9.29
CA LEU A 465 24.92 -5.68 -8.89
C LEU A 465 24.51 -4.20 -8.96
N SER A 466 23.62 -3.84 -9.89
CA SER A 466 23.10 -2.47 -10.00
C SER A 466 22.25 -2.04 -8.80
N SER A 467 21.60 -2.98 -8.09
CA SER A 467 20.84 -2.70 -6.86
C SER A 467 21.71 -2.24 -5.68
N LEU A 468 23.04 -2.37 -5.79
CA LEU A 468 24.00 -1.87 -4.80
C LEU A 468 24.47 -0.42 -5.09
N LEU A 469 24.26 0.08 -6.31
CA LEU A 469 24.65 1.45 -6.71
C LEU A 469 24.01 2.59 -5.88
N PRO A 470 22.78 2.47 -5.33
CA PRO A 470 22.22 3.47 -4.43
C PRO A 470 22.90 3.53 -3.05
N LEU A 471 23.68 2.54 -2.64
CA LEU A 471 24.14 2.43 -1.25
C LEU A 471 25.09 3.55 -0.76
N PRO A 472 26.00 4.12 -1.57
CA PRO A 472 26.74 5.32 -1.20
C PRO A 472 25.82 6.52 -0.87
N LEU A 473 24.60 6.54 -1.42
CA LEU A 473 23.59 7.58 -1.21
C LEU A 473 22.71 7.33 0.04
N LEU A 474 22.97 6.29 0.85
CA LEU A 474 22.29 6.10 2.15
C LEU A 474 22.45 7.30 3.11
N ARG A 475 23.44 8.17 2.87
CA ARG A 475 23.63 9.43 3.59
C ARG A 475 22.52 10.47 3.32
N LEU A 476 21.69 10.28 2.29
CA LEU A 476 20.56 11.15 1.93
C LEU A 476 19.31 10.91 2.79
N LEU A 477 19.15 9.71 3.36
CA LEU A 477 18.13 9.43 4.38
C LEU A 477 18.44 10.22 5.66
N PRO A 478 17.45 10.59 6.51
CA PRO A 478 17.74 11.09 7.84
C PRO A 478 18.60 10.10 8.64
N GLN A 479 19.28 10.60 9.67
CA GLN A 479 19.70 9.72 10.77
C GLN A 479 18.50 9.59 11.71
N ASP A 480 18.11 8.37 12.05
CA ASP A 480 17.27 8.14 13.22
C ASP A 480 18.08 8.58 14.44
N VAL A 481 17.76 9.75 15.01
CA VAL A 481 18.12 10.08 16.39
C VAL A 481 17.36 9.07 17.26
N PRO A 482 18.00 8.39 18.22
CA PRO A 482 17.29 7.48 19.11
C PRO A 482 16.23 8.24 19.92
N ASP A 483 15.14 7.56 20.29
CA ASP A 483 13.92 8.14 20.88
C ASP A 483 14.10 8.79 22.28
N SER A 484 15.34 9.05 22.70
CA SER A 484 15.74 9.66 23.98
C SER A 484 15.76 11.20 24.00
N GLU A 485 15.65 11.87 22.85
CA GLU A 485 15.73 13.35 22.76
C GLU A 485 14.39 14.06 22.44
N GLU A 486 13.37 13.38 21.90
CA GLU A 486 12.06 14.04 21.66
C GLU A 486 11.33 14.40 22.96
N ASN A 487 11.50 13.61 24.03
CA ASN A 487 10.87 13.90 25.32
C ASN A 487 11.47 15.12 26.05
N THR A 488 12.74 15.49 25.80
CA THR A 488 13.36 16.68 26.44
C THR A 488 13.10 17.98 25.68
N GLY A 489 12.69 17.89 24.41
CA GLY A 489 12.30 19.06 23.61
C GLY A 489 10.96 19.69 24.00
N ILE A 490 10.07 18.93 24.64
CA ILE A 490 8.70 19.39 24.95
C ILE A 490 8.65 20.17 26.28
N GLU A 491 9.39 19.75 27.31
CA GLU A 491 9.36 20.42 28.62
C GLU A 491 9.97 21.84 28.60
N MET A 492 10.96 22.10 27.73
CA MET A 492 11.60 23.43 27.61
C MET A 492 10.78 24.48 26.84
N ILE A 493 9.52 24.19 26.47
CA ILE A 493 8.59 25.18 25.88
C ILE A 493 7.48 25.57 26.88
N SER A 494 7.45 24.95 28.08
CA SER A 494 6.46 25.23 29.14
C SER A 494 7.09 25.68 30.46
N SER A 495 8.16 26.48 30.41
CA SER A 495 8.84 27.11 31.57
C SER A 495 9.07 28.60 31.33
#